data_AF-A0A5R9KWL3-F1
#
_entry.id   AF-A0A5R9KWL3-F1
#
_cell.length_a   1.000
_cell.length_b   1.000
_cell.length_c   1.000
_cell.angle_alpha   90.00
_cell.angle_beta   90.00
_cell.angle_gamma   90.00
#
_symmetry.space_group_name_H-M   'P 1'
#
loop_
_entity.id
_entity.type
_entity.pdbx_description
1 polymer ?
#
loop_
_entity_poly.entity_id
_entity_poly.type
_entity_poly.pdbx_seq_one_letter_code
_entity_poly.pdbx_strand_id
1 'polypeptide(L)'
;MKVQELHSKAIAAADIAFVKKFHGRLNEAKELFKEAFALEKAAAHSALKENMGEPTLSVLLKSAASLAINCDETKEAEKLICLALSGEPPIEIAEELRNLLEELYFQRHLQLQGISLKSTELQLVIAGRGVGYGMAKTELVFDRINTIEQLTFRTAERMLGKAFRRSGAVPKTIKLNFQPYLSVPRAASLAFTIRLGELSEQMTLEGFDPAVKVVENLVENIELVNSADFEKLKINIPDKTYYKNFVGLSKELAPDGNEVNLVGLTIARQGSLTDVQFTRTREDIRIQSFDDQPESDATVEDNVELTGRLFAADDEKGSIRLKVDGALNYSVIIPDGLSDIVKKYWGEQVKIKGVQVKPRAIKLSDIDPA
;
A
#
# COMPACT_ATOMS: atom_id res chain seq x y z
N MET A 1 24.66 26.67 -21.02
CA MET A 1 24.85 25.21 -21.24
C MET A 1 23.77 24.75 -22.19
N LYS A 2 24.05 23.78 -23.06
CA LYS A 2 23.01 23.19 -23.92
C LYS A 2 22.01 22.41 -23.05
N VAL A 3 20.74 22.39 -23.43
CA VAL A 3 19.66 21.67 -22.72
C VAL A 3 20.06 20.23 -22.39
N GLN A 4 20.66 19.51 -23.33
CA GLN A 4 21.14 18.13 -23.15
C GLN A 4 22.21 17.98 -22.08
N GLU A 5 23.10 18.97 -21.93
CA GLU A 5 24.16 18.93 -20.94
C GLU A 5 23.61 19.10 -19.52
N LEU A 6 22.64 20.02 -19.35
CA LEU A 6 21.94 20.22 -18.09
C LEU A 6 21.15 18.97 -17.69
N HIS A 7 20.40 18.40 -18.63
CA HIS A 7 19.64 17.18 -18.41
C HIS A 7 20.53 15.99 -18.04
N SER A 8 21.64 15.78 -18.75
CA SER A 8 22.57 14.68 -18.45
C SER A 8 23.19 14.81 -17.06
N LYS A 9 23.49 16.04 -16.62
CA LYS A 9 24.00 16.29 -15.26
C LYS A 9 22.92 16.07 -14.20
N ALA A 10 21.67 16.47 -14.48
CA ALA A 10 20.55 16.23 -13.59
C ALA A 10 20.32 14.72 -13.38
N ILE A 11 20.34 13.92 -14.45
CA ILE A 11 20.23 12.46 -14.37
C ILE A 11 21.34 11.88 -13.49
N ALA A 12 22.60 12.26 -13.75
CA ALA A 12 23.73 11.76 -12.98
C ALA A 12 23.61 12.10 -11.47
N ALA A 13 23.16 13.31 -11.14
CA ALA A 13 22.93 13.71 -9.75
C ALA A 13 21.76 12.93 -9.11
N ALA A 14 20.66 12.72 -9.86
CA ALA A 14 19.50 11.98 -9.40
C ALA A 14 19.83 10.50 -9.14
N ASP A 15 20.59 9.85 -10.02
CA ASP A 15 21.01 8.45 -9.84
C ASP A 15 21.81 8.27 -8.55
N ILE A 16 22.75 9.19 -8.28
CA ILE A 16 23.52 9.18 -7.03
C ILE A 16 22.59 9.44 -5.84
N ALA A 17 21.62 10.35 -5.95
CA ALA A 17 20.64 10.63 -4.91
C ALA A 17 19.83 9.37 -4.55
N PHE A 18 19.37 8.62 -5.54
CA PHE A 18 18.65 7.36 -5.32
C PHE A 18 19.52 6.30 -4.62
N VAL A 19 20.78 6.14 -5.03
CA VAL A 19 21.73 5.23 -4.35
C VAL A 19 21.92 5.64 -2.90
N LYS A 20 22.06 6.95 -2.62
CA LYS A 20 22.21 7.47 -1.26
C LYS A 20 20.96 7.26 -0.42
N LYS A 21 19.77 7.49 -0.99
CA LYS A 21 18.47 7.23 -0.36
C LYS A 21 18.34 5.75 0.00
N PHE A 22 18.69 4.85 -0.92
CA PHE A 22 18.67 3.41 -0.71
C PHE A 22 19.59 2.97 0.44
N HIS A 23 20.76 3.61 0.60
CA HIS A 23 21.66 3.38 1.71
C HIS A 23 21.31 4.13 3.01
N GLY A 24 20.11 4.73 3.10
CA GLY A 24 19.64 5.43 4.30
C GLY A 24 20.30 6.79 4.55
N ARG A 25 21.07 7.32 3.60
CA ARG A 25 21.74 8.63 3.72
C ARG A 25 20.83 9.75 3.24
N LEU A 26 19.73 9.95 3.98
CA LEU A 26 18.63 10.82 3.56
C LEU A 26 19.03 12.29 3.34
N ASN A 27 19.89 12.83 4.19
CA ASN A 27 20.34 14.23 4.06
C ASN A 27 21.22 14.44 2.82
N GLU A 28 22.16 13.52 2.55
CA GLU A 28 22.99 13.57 1.33
C GLU A 28 22.13 13.41 0.09
N ALA A 29 21.17 12.48 0.11
CA ALA A 29 20.23 12.27 -0.98
C ALA A 29 19.39 13.53 -1.26
N LYS A 30 18.89 14.20 -0.22
CA LYS A 30 18.06 15.40 -0.35
C LYS A 30 18.81 16.55 -1.01
N GLU A 31 20.08 16.77 -0.68
CA GLU A 31 20.88 17.81 -1.32
C GLU A 31 21.16 17.49 -2.80
N LEU A 32 21.42 16.21 -3.13
CA LEU A 32 21.58 15.78 -4.52
C LEU A 32 20.29 15.90 -5.33
N PHE A 33 19.13 15.59 -4.74
CA PHE A 33 17.84 15.81 -5.40
C PHE A 33 17.59 17.29 -5.68
N LYS A 34 17.96 18.20 -4.76
CA LYS A 34 17.86 19.65 -5.00
C LYS A 34 18.75 20.12 -6.13
N GLU A 35 19.98 19.60 -6.21
CA GLU A 35 20.90 19.90 -7.32
C GLU A 35 20.33 19.42 -8.65
N ALA A 36 19.89 18.15 -8.71
CA ALA A 36 19.26 17.58 -9.88
C ALA A 36 18.03 18.39 -10.31
N PHE A 37 17.17 18.76 -9.35
CA PHE A 37 16.00 19.59 -9.60
C PHE A 37 16.36 20.95 -10.21
N ALA A 38 17.36 21.64 -9.67
CA ALA A 38 17.78 22.95 -10.18
C ALA A 38 18.31 22.86 -11.63
N LEU A 39 19.09 21.81 -11.94
CA LEU A 39 19.60 21.55 -13.28
C LEU A 39 18.47 21.23 -14.27
N GLU A 40 17.53 20.37 -13.87
CA GLU A 40 16.44 19.94 -14.73
C GLU A 40 15.44 21.08 -14.99
N LYS A 41 15.13 21.87 -13.95
CA LYS A 41 14.33 23.08 -14.10
C LYS A 41 15.01 24.09 -15.04
N ALA A 42 16.33 24.24 -14.97
CA ALA A 42 17.08 25.10 -15.88
C ALA A 42 17.06 24.54 -17.32
N ALA A 43 17.12 23.23 -17.49
CA ALA A 43 16.98 22.56 -18.78
C ALA A 43 15.59 22.82 -19.38
N ALA A 44 14.53 22.59 -18.61
CA ALA A 44 13.15 22.83 -19.03
C ALA A 44 12.89 24.31 -19.40
N HIS A 45 13.38 25.26 -18.58
CA HIS A 45 13.29 26.69 -18.91
C HIS A 45 14.06 27.07 -20.17
N SER A 46 15.21 26.43 -20.42
CA SER A 46 15.98 26.68 -21.64
C SER A 46 15.27 26.10 -22.86
N ALA A 47 14.69 24.90 -22.74
CA ALA A 47 13.87 24.29 -23.78
C ALA A 47 12.64 25.14 -24.15
N LEU A 48 11.98 25.74 -23.16
CA LEU A 48 10.89 26.70 -23.38
C LEU A 48 11.35 27.94 -24.15
N LYS A 49 12.49 28.52 -23.77
CA LYS A 49 13.05 29.70 -24.44
C LYS A 49 13.49 29.41 -25.88
N GLU A 50 14.01 28.22 -26.13
CA GLU A 50 14.42 27.76 -27.45
C GLU A 50 13.24 27.23 -28.28
N ASN A 51 12.02 27.24 -27.72
CA ASN A 51 10.79 26.76 -28.34
C ASN A 51 10.93 25.32 -28.87
N MET A 52 11.57 24.46 -28.07
CA MET A 52 11.72 23.05 -28.39
C MET A 52 10.34 22.39 -28.44
N GLY A 53 10.10 21.59 -29.47
CA GLY A 53 8.84 20.88 -29.63
C GLY A 53 8.65 19.73 -28.65
N GLU A 54 7.44 19.19 -28.65
CA GLU A 54 7.11 17.96 -27.94
C GLU A 54 7.73 16.75 -28.64
N PRO A 55 8.14 15.69 -27.92
CA PRO A 55 7.94 15.46 -26.48
C PRO A 55 9.02 16.07 -25.56
N THR A 56 10.06 16.69 -26.12
CA THR A 56 11.23 17.07 -25.32
C THR A 56 10.89 18.02 -24.19
N LEU A 57 9.99 18.98 -24.45
CA LEU A 57 9.54 19.93 -23.45
C LEU A 57 8.79 19.24 -22.30
N SER A 58 7.77 18.44 -22.61
CA SER A 58 6.98 17.73 -21.60
C SER A 58 7.78 16.70 -20.81
N VAL A 59 8.76 16.01 -21.42
CA VAL A 59 9.69 15.12 -20.71
C VAL A 59 10.51 15.88 -19.67
N LEU A 60 11.11 17.01 -20.05
CA LEU A 60 11.94 17.82 -19.13
C LEU A 60 11.12 18.43 -17.99
N LEU A 61 9.91 18.92 -18.29
CA LEU A 61 9.01 19.45 -17.27
C LEU A 61 8.51 18.36 -16.30
N LYS A 62 8.14 17.18 -16.83
CA LYS A 62 7.75 16.00 -16.01
C LYS A 62 8.91 15.59 -15.09
N SER A 63 10.11 15.48 -15.65
CA SER A 63 11.34 15.13 -14.92
C SER A 63 11.66 16.14 -13.82
N ALA A 64 11.60 17.44 -14.12
CA ALA A 64 11.77 18.50 -13.14
C ALA A 64 10.70 18.46 -12.03
N ALA A 65 9.44 18.18 -12.37
CA ALA A 65 8.37 18.03 -11.39
C ALA A 65 8.57 16.84 -10.46
N SER A 66 8.99 15.68 -10.98
CA SER A 66 9.29 14.50 -10.16
C SER A 66 10.44 14.76 -9.18
N LEU A 67 11.48 15.47 -9.61
CA LEU A 67 12.58 15.89 -8.73
C LEU A 67 12.13 16.92 -7.68
N ALA A 68 11.23 17.83 -8.04
CA ALA A 68 10.64 18.79 -7.10
C ALA A 68 9.84 18.07 -5.98
N ILE A 69 9.08 17.03 -6.32
CA ILE A 69 8.35 16.20 -5.35
C ILE A 69 9.34 15.55 -4.36
N ASN A 70 10.44 14.98 -4.85
CA ASN A 70 11.50 14.40 -4.00
C ASN A 70 12.20 15.41 -3.08
N CYS A 71 12.07 16.71 -3.36
CA CYS A 71 12.64 17.80 -2.58
C CYS A 71 11.64 18.48 -1.63
N ASP A 72 10.40 17.98 -1.54
CA ASP A 72 9.27 18.62 -0.84
C ASP A 72 8.84 20.00 -1.43
N GLU A 73 9.23 20.32 -2.67
CA GLU A 73 8.93 21.58 -3.38
C GLU A 73 7.57 21.49 -4.11
N THR A 74 6.51 21.15 -3.35
CA THR A 74 5.19 20.80 -3.89
C THR A 74 4.57 21.86 -4.79
N LYS A 75 4.64 23.14 -4.39
CA LYS A 75 4.12 24.26 -5.18
C LYS A 75 4.81 24.40 -6.54
N GLU A 76 6.10 24.07 -6.60
CA GLU A 76 6.85 24.19 -7.84
C GLU A 76 6.61 22.99 -8.75
N ALA A 77 6.49 21.79 -8.16
CA ALA A 77 6.01 20.61 -8.88
C ALA A 77 4.66 20.88 -9.55
N GLU A 78 3.69 21.45 -8.84
CA GLU A 78 2.35 21.76 -9.37
C GLU A 78 2.44 22.68 -10.61
N LYS A 79 3.24 23.74 -10.54
CA LYS A 79 3.41 24.68 -11.64
C LYS A 79 4.03 24.01 -12.86
N LEU A 80 5.06 23.19 -12.67
CA LEU A 80 5.76 22.49 -13.75
C LEU A 80 4.84 21.49 -14.44
N ILE A 81 4.04 20.73 -13.67
CA ILE A 81 3.06 19.79 -14.20
C ILE A 81 1.98 20.52 -14.99
N CYS A 82 1.38 21.58 -14.41
CA CYS A 82 0.39 22.40 -15.10
C CYS A 82 0.93 23.03 -16.39
N LEU A 83 2.18 23.50 -16.36
CA LEU A 83 2.84 24.06 -17.55
C LEU A 83 3.01 23.00 -18.64
N ALA A 84 3.43 21.79 -18.30
CA ALA A 84 3.54 20.70 -19.26
C ALA A 84 2.18 20.30 -19.85
N LEU A 85 1.16 20.18 -19.01
CA LEU A 85 -0.21 19.83 -19.44
C LEU A 85 -0.90 20.94 -20.25
N SER A 86 -0.46 22.19 -20.12
CA SER A 86 -0.97 23.30 -20.93
C SER A 86 -0.48 23.31 -22.39
N GLY A 87 0.58 22.54 -22.68
CA GLY A 87 1.07 22.32 -24.04
C GLY A 87 0.32 21.20 -24.77
N GLU A 88 1.01 20.52 -25.68
CA GLU A 88 0.49 19.36 -26.42
C GLU A 88 1.32 18.09 -26.16
N PRO A 89 1.51 17.68 -24.88
CA PRO A 89 2.27 16.47 -24.58
C PRO A 89 1.63 15.24 -25.23
N PRO A 90 2.43 14.28 -25.72
CA PRO A 90 1.91 12.98 -26.15
C PRO A 90 1.09 12.32 -25.04
N ILE A 91 0.09 11.53 -25.44
CA ILE A 91 -0.90 10.95 -24.52
C ILE A 91 -0.25 10.21 -23.34
N GLU A 92 0.80 9.43 -23.58
CA GLU A 92 1.52 8.68 -22.54
C GLU A 92 2.14 9.60 -21.49
N ILE A 93 2.77 10.69 -21.93
CA ILE A 93 3.39 11.68 -21.03
C ILE A 93 2.32 12.49 -20.29
N ALA A 94 1.21 12.83 -20.96
CA ALA A 94 0.07 13.48 -20.34
C ALA A 94 -0.53 12.63 -19.20
N GLU A 95 -0.69 11.31 -19.39
CA GLU A 95 -1.15 10.41 -18.34
C GLU A 95 -0.16 10.35 -17.17
N GLU A 96 1.15 10.25 -17.44
CA GLU A 96 2.16 10.29 -16.38
C GLU A 96 2.13 11.62 -15.59
N LEU A 97 1.96 12.75 -16.28
CA LEU A 97 1.84 14.07 -15.64
C LEU A 97 0.58 14.17 -14.77
N ARG A 98 -0.54 13.59 -15.21
CA ARG A 98 -1.79 13.52 -14.42
C ARG A 98 -1.58 12.66 -13.17
N ASN A 99 -0.91 11.51 -13.30
CA ASN A 99 -0.57 10.67 -12.16
C ASN A 99 0.31 11.42 -11.15
N LEU A 100 1.32 12.17 -11.61
CA LEU A 100 2.14 13.02 -10.72
C LEU A 100 1.32 14.13 -10.03
N LEU A 101 0.35 14.72 -10.73
CA LEU A 101 -0.55 15.71 -10.14
C LEU A 101 -1.46 15.11 -9.08
N GLU A 102 -1.97 13.90 -9.33
CA GLU A 102 -2.75 13.12 -8.36
C GLU A 102 -1.93 12.81 -7.11
N GLU A 103 -0.67 12.35 -7.26
CA GLU A 103 0.27 12.12 -6.14
C GLU A 103 0.47 13.41 -5.32
N LEU A 104 0.68 14.54 -6.00
CA LEU A 104 0.88 15.83 -5.36
C LEU A 104 -0.36 16.30 -4.57
N TYR A 105 -1.54 16.20 -5.16
CA TYR A 105 -2.79 16.53 -4.49
C TYR A 105 -3.12 15.57 -3.37
N PHE A 106 -2.68 14.33 -3.47
CA PHE A 106 -2.82 13.36 -2.39
C PHE A 106 -2.03 13.77 -1.15
N GLN A 107 -0.79 14.23 -1.29
CA GLN A 107 -0.02 14.75 -0.16
C GLN A 107 -0.77 15.88 0.57
N ARG A 108 -1.52 16.70 -0.17
CA ARG A 108 -2.40 17.71 0.41
C ARG A 108 -3.62 17.12 1.12
N HIS A 109 -4.13 15.97 0.69
CA HIS A 109 -5.22 15.25 1.38
C HIS A 109 -4.76 14.56 2.67
N LEU A 110 -3.48 14.15 2.74
CA LEU A 110 -2.85 13.68 3.98
C LEU A 110 -2.66 14.79 5.01
N GLN A 111 -2.53 16.05 4.57
CA GLN A 111 -2.45 17.16 5.50
C GLN A 111 -3.73 17.25 6.34
N LEU A 112 -3.55 17.27 7.65
CA LEU A 112 -4.61 17.51 8.61
C LEU A 112 -4.98 19.00 8.58
N GLN A 113 -5.79 19.44 7.61
CA GLN A 113 -6.26 20.84 7.52
C GLN A 113 -7.06 21.24 8.77
N GLY A 114 -6.37 21.74 9.80
CA GLY A 114 -6.96 22.20 11.06
C GLY A 114 -7.38 21.11 12.05
N ILE A 115 -6.90 19.87 11.88
CA ILE A 115 -7.22 18.74 12.77
C ILE A 115 -5.96 18.30 13.52
N SER A 116 -6.08 18.04 14.82
CA SER A 116 -5.07 17.30 15.58
C SER A 116 -5.51 15.85 15.72
N LEU A 117 -4.71 14.92 15.21
CA LEU A 117 -4.89 13.50 15.50
C LEU A 117 -4.38 13.22 16.92
N LYS A 118 -5.15 12.42 17.67
CA LYS A 118 -4.64 11.82 18.91
C LYS A 118 -3.75 10.63 18.58
N SER A 119 -2.91 10.22 19.51
CA SER A 119 -2.00 9.08 19.32
C SER A 119 -2.71 7.73 19.08
N THR A 120 -4.00 7.64 19.44
CA THR A 120 -4.85 6.45 19.26
C THR A 120 -5.74 6.55 18.02
N GLU A 121 -5.54 7.60 17.22
CA GLU A 121 -6.28 7.87 16.00
C GLU A 121 -5.37 7.66 14.78
N LEU A 122 -5.95 7.03 13.77
CA LEU A 122 -5.37 6.85 12.45
C LEU A 122 -6.29 7.52 11.44
N GLN A 123 -5.73 8.31 10.54
CA GLN A 123 -6.43 8.80 9.38
C GLN A 123 -6.22 7.85 8.21
N LEU A 124 -7.32 7.40 7.60
CA LEU A 124 -7.33 6.66 6.34
C LEU A 124 -7.78 7.60 5.23
N VAL A 125 -7.02 7.69 4.15
CA VAL A 125 -7.38 8.42 2.93
C VAL A 125 -7.32 7.46 1.74
N ILE A 126 -8.33 7.50 0.87
CA ILE A 126 -8.38 6.68 -0.34
C ILE A 126 -8.44 7.63 -1.54
N ALA A 127 -7.63 7.36 -2.57
CA ALA A 127 -7.59 8.15 -3.80
C ALA A 127 -7.37 7.28 -5.05
N GLY A 128 -7.90 7.75 -6.18
CA GLY A 128 -7.81 7.09 -7.48
C GLY A 128 -8.99 7.45 -8.37
N ARG A 129 -9.03 6.90 -9.58
CA ARG A 129 -10.02 7.23 -10.61
C ARG A 129 -11.46 6.89 -10.20
N GLY A 130 -11.62 5.86 -9.38
CA GLY A 130 -12.90 5.42 -8.80
C GLY A 130 -13.33 6.23 -7.56
N VAL A 131 -12.52 7.21 -7.14
CA VAL A 131 -12.75 8.07 -5.97
C VAL A 131 -12.89 9.52 -6.41
N GLY A 132 -14.13 10.03 -6.37
CA GLY A 132 -14.45 11.43 -6.62
C GLY A 132 -14.36 12.31 -5.37
N TYR A 133 -14.78 13.57 -5.51
CA TYR A 133 -14.81 14.58 -4.45
C TYR A 133 -15.82 14.24 -3.32
N GLY A 134 -15.48 13.26 -2.49
CA GLY A 134 -16.32 12.78 -1.37
C GLY A 134 -17.27 11.64 -1.74
N MET A 135 -17.06 10.95 -2.86
CA MET A 135 -17.85 9.79 -3.28
C MET A 135 -16.96 8.70 -3.87
N ALA A 136 -17.28 7.43 -3.64
CA ALA A 136 -16.68 6.27 -4.30
C ALA A 136 -17.66 5.10 -4.28
N LYS A 137 -17.35 4.06 -5.06
CA LYS A 137 -18.04 2.77 -4.94
C LYS A 137 -17.89 2.25 -3.51
N THR A 138 -19.00 1.77 -2.97
CA THR A 138 -19.13 1.29 -1.59
C THR A 138 -18.06 0.25 -1.24
N GLU A 139 -17.84 -0.73 -2.12
CA GLU A 139 -16.84 -1.80 -1.94
C GLU A 139 -15.41 -1.27 -1.78
N LEU A 140 -15.00 -0.26 -2.55
CA LEU A 140 -13.65 0.32 -2.48
C LEU A 140 -13.33 0.92 -1.11
N VAL A 141 -14.36 1.39 -0.39
CA VAL A 141 -14.23 2.02 0.93
C VAL A 141 -14.38 0.98 2.03
N PHE A 142 -15.47 0.23 2.03
CA PHE A 142 -15.77 -0.70 3.12
C PHE A 142 -14.81 -1.88 3.18
N ASP A 143 -14.31 -2.37 2.05
CA ASP A 143 -13.31 -3.44 2.05
C ASP A 143 -12.02 -3.00 2.77
N ARG A 144 -11.60 -1.75 2.56
CA ARG A 144 -10.40 -1.19 3.20
C ARG A 144 -10.60 -0.94 4.69
N ILE A 145 -11.77 -0.43 5.07
CA ILE A 145 -12.12 -0.25 6.49
C ILE A 145 -12.13 -1.61 7.21
N ASN A 146 -12.78 -2.62 6.62
CA ASN A 146 -12.81 -3.98 7.18
C ASN A 146 -11.40 -4.58 7.26
N THR A 147 -10.55 -4.33 6.25
CA THR A 147 -9.16 -4.80 6.24
C THR A 147 -8.34 -4.14 7.35
N ILE A 148 -8.49 -2.83 7.57
CA ILE A 148 -7.84 -2.11 8.68
C ILE A 148 -8.32 -2.66 10.04
N GLU A 149 -9.61 -2.97 10.18
CA GLU A 149 -10.13 -3.60 11.40
C GLU A 149 -9.47 -4.97 11.66
N GLN A 150 -9.38 -5.83 10.64
CA GLN A 150 -8.70 -7.13 10.78
C GLN A 150 -7.22 -6.96 11.12
N LEU A 151 -6.51 -6.09 10.40
CA LEU A 151 -5.11 -5.78 10.66
C LEU A 151 -4.89 -5.29 12.10
N THR A 152 -5.80 -4.45 12.61
CA THR A 152 -5.76 -3.95 13.98
C THR A 152 -5.89 -5.10 14.98
N PHE A 153 -6.90 -5.96 14.84
CA PHE A 153 -7.10 -7.09 15.75
C PHE A 153 -5.96 -8.11 15.70
N ARG A 154 -5.46 -8.44 14.51
CA ARG A 154 -4.35 -9.39 14.34
C ARG A 154 -3.04 -8.83 14.90
N THR A 155 -2.81 -7.53 14.73
CA THR A 155 -1.67 -6.84 15.34
C THR A 155 -1.77 -6.86 16.86
N ALA A 156 -2.94 -6.55 17.43
CA ALA A 156 -3.17 -6.60 18.87
C ALA A 156 -3.02 -8.03 19.44
N GLU A 157 -3.60 -9.05 18.79
CA GLU A 157 -3.46 -10.46 19.19
C GLU A 157 -1.98 -10.87 19.26
N ARG A 158 -1.20 -10.54 18.22
CA ARG A 158 0.24 -10.83 18.16
C ARG A 158 1.04 -10.09 19.23
N MET A 159 0.82 -8.79 19.39
CA MET A 159 1.57 -7.98 20.36
C MET A 159 1.29 -8.41 21.81
N LEU A 160 0.14 -9.03 22.06
CA LEU A 160 -0.21 -9.65 23.34
C LEU A 160 0.26 -11.12 23.46
N GLY A 161 1.04 -11.63 22.50
CA GLY A 161 1.60 -12.98 22.52
C GLY A 161 0.56 -14.10 22.34
N LYS A 162 -0.61 -13.81 21.77
CA LYS A 162 -1.64 -14.82 21.54
C LYS A 162 -1.31 -15.65 20.31
N ALA A 163 -1.57 -16.96 20.38
CA ALA A 163 -1.47 -17.85 19.22
C ALA A 163 -2.43 -17.39 18.10
N PHE A 164 -2.03 -17.60 16.85
CA PHE A 164 -2.85 -17.21 15.70
C PHE A 164 -4.19 -17.94 15.71
N ARG A 165 -5.27 -17.15 15.73
CA ARG A 165 -6.65 -17.69 15.71
C ARG A 165 -7.03 -18.10 14.28
N ARG A 166 -7.16 -19.41 14.05
CA ARG A 166 -7.55 -20.02 12.76
C ARG A 166 -9.04 -19.80 12.43
N SER A 167 -9.91 -19.88 13.43
CA SER A 167 -11.36 -19.76 13.30
C SER A 167 -12.02 -19.11 14.53
N GLY A 168 -13.32 -18.85 14.47
CA GLY A 168 -14.09 -18.24 15.56
C GLY A 168 -14.00 -16.71 15.62
N ALA A 169 -14.74 -16.12 16.55
CA ALA A 169 -14.82 -14.66 16.70
C ALA A 169 -13.58 -14.07 17.40
N VAL A 170 -13.29 -12.81 17.12
CA VAL A 170 -12.27 -12.04 17.87
C VAL A 170 -12.63 -12.03 19.37
N PRO A 171 -11.69 -12.34 20.27
CA PRO A 171 -11.95 -12.38 21.70
C PRO A 171 -12.54 -11.05 22.21
N LYS A 172 -13.51 -11.11 23.12
CA LYS A 172 -14.15 -9.92 23.71
C LYS A 172 -13.13 -8.92 24.27
N THR A 173 -12.07 -9.43 24.92
CA THR A 173 -10.99 -8.59 25.47
C THR A 173 -10.19 -7.83 24.41
N ILE A 174 -10.07 -8.38 23.20
CA ILE A 174 -9.43 -7.68 22.08
C ILE A 174 -10.41 -6.66 21.49
N LYS A 175 -11.66 -7.08 21.21
CA LYS A 175 -12.67 -6.17 20.68
C LYS A 175 -12.84 -4.94 21.57
N LEU A 176 -13.02 -5.12 22.87
CA LEU A 176 -13.29 -4.00 23.77
C LEU A 176 -12.13 -2.99 23.88
N ASN A 177 -10.88 -3.42 23.70
CA ASN A 177 -9.70 -2.57 23.87
C ASN A 177 -9.13 -2.03 22.55
N PHE A 178 -9.59 -2.53 21.41
CA PHE A 178 -9.04 -2.18 20.10
C PHE A 178 -10.14 -2.03 19.03
N GLN A 179 -11.41 -1.88 19.41
CA GLN A 179 -12.50 -1.69 18.44
C GLN A 179 -12.27 -0.38 17.68
N PRO A 180 -12.17 -0.42 16.35
CA PRO A 180 -12.10 0.80 15.56
C PRO A 180 -13.47 1.48 15.49
N TYR A 181 -13.49 2.79 15.67
CA TYR A 181 -14.64 3.68 15.48
C TYR A 181 -14.35 4.63 14.32
N LEU A 182 -15.26 4.69 13.37
CA LEU A 182 -15.12 5.50 12.15
C LEU A 182 -15.82 6.86 12.33
N SER A 183 -15.13 7.95 11.99
CA SER A 183 -15.75 9.27 11.88
C SER A 183 -16.54 9.43 10.58
N VAL A 184 -17.31 10.51 10.47
CA VAL A 184 -17.81 10.96 9.15
C VAL A 184 -16.61 11.28 8.22
N PRO A 185 -16.74 11.05 6.91
CA PRO A 185 -15.71 11.44 5.95
C PRO A 185 -15.55 12.96 5.89
N ARG A 186 -14.33 13.43 5.62
CA ARG A 186 -14.05 14.86 5.46
C ARG A 186 -14.65 15.41 4.16
N ALA A 187 -15.06 16.67 4.16
CA ALA A 187 -15.60 17.30 2.96
C ALA A 187 -14.57 17.29 1.81
N ALA A 188 -15.05 17.02 0.60
CA ALA A 188 -14.26 17.00 -0.64
C ALA A 188 -13.08 15.98 -0.68
N SER A 189 -13.03 15.00 0.24
CA SER A 189 -12.07 13.89 0.21
C SER A 189 -12.67 12.63 0.82
N LEU A 190 -12.25 11.44 0.39
CA LEU A 190 -12.55 10.20 1.13
C LEU A 190 -11.50 9.95 2.19
N ALA A 191 -11.49 10.84 3.17
CA ALA A 191 -10.65 10.74 4.34
C ALA A 191 -11.48 10.51 5.59
N PHE A 192 -11.14 9.46 6.35
CA PHE A 192 -11.79 9.04 7.57
C PHE A 192 -10.81 9.08 8.73
N THR A 193 -11.26 9.50 9.90
CA THR A 193 -10.54 9.26 11.14
C THR A 193 -11.06 7.98 11.76
N ILE A 194 -10.16 7.04 11.99
CA ILE A 194 -10.39 5.79 12.70
C ILE A 194 -9.79 5.94 14.08
N ARG A 195 -10.62 5.86 15.11
CA ARG A 195 -10.20 5.91 16.51
C ARG A 195 -10.27 4.52 17.10
N LEU A 196 -9.20 4.04 17.74
CA LEU A 196 -9.28 2.81 18.52
C LEU A 196 -9.92 3.12 19.88
N GLY A 197 -10.94 2.36 20.26
CA GLY A 197 -11.59 2.49 21.56
C GLY A 197 -10.82 1.77 22.65
N GLU A 198 -10.75 2.40 23.82
CA GLU A 198 -10.17 1.84 25.05
C GLU A 198 -11.27 1.68 26.11
N LEU A 199 -11.24 0.58 26.86
CA LEU A 199 -11.91 0.52 28.15
C LEU A 199 -11.03 1.22 29.19
N SER A 200 -11.58 2.28 29.77
CA SER A 200 -10.98 3.17 30.77
C SER A 200 -10.71 2.53 32.15
N GLU A 201 -10.55 1.22 32.26
CA GLU A 201 -10.35 0.51 33.55
C GLU A 201 -8.94 -0.08 33.74
N GLN A 202 -8.09 -0.11 32.71
CA GLN A 202 -6.68 -0.43 32.93
C GLN A 202 -5.93 0.84 33.32
N MET A 203 -5.22 0.80 34.46
CA MET A 203 -4.26 1.84 34.83
C MET A 203 -3.26 2.02 33.69
N THR A 204 -3.46 3.07 32.89
CA THR A 204 -2.48 3.51 31.90
C THR A 204 -1.29 4.05 32.67
N LEU A 205 -0.16 3.35 32.63
CA LEU A 205 1.11 3.97 33.01
C LEU A 205 1.35 5.14 32.04
N GLU A 206 1.77 6.30 32.55
CA GLU A 206 2.17 7.41 31.69
C GLU A 206 3.20 6.93 30.65
N GLY A 207 2.87 7.04 29.37
CA GLY A 207 3.71 6.58 28.26
C GLY A 207 3.48 5.13 27.80
N PHE A 208 2.52 4.39 28.37
CA PHE A 208 2.23 3.01 27.96
C PHE A 208 0.74 2.81 27.63
N ASP A 209 0.38 3.22 26.41
CA ASP A 209 -0.94 2.97 25.84
C ASP A 209 -0.85 1.83 24.79
N PRO A 210 -1.46 0.66 25.05
CA PRO A 210 -1.48 -0.45 24.11
C PRO A 210 -2.10 -0.10 22.75
N ALA A 211 -3.13 0.76 22.70
CA ALA A 211 -3.79 1.13 21.46
C ALA A 211 -2.87 1.98 20.58
N VAL A 212 -2.16 2.94 21.18
CA VAL A 212 -1.12 3.72 20.48
C VAL A 212 -0.08 2.80 19.85
N LYS A 213 0.44 1.84 20.63
CA LYS A 213 1.46 0.90 20.13
C LYS A 213 0.96 0.02 18.99
N VAL A 214 -0.31 -0.39 19.03
CA VAL A 214 -0.93 -1.16 17.95
C VAL A 214 -1.04 -0.30 16.68
N VAL A 215 -1.48 0.96 16.80
CA VAL A 215 -1.57 1.90 15.66
C VAL A 215 -0.18 2.17 15.06
N GLU A 216 0.80 2.49 15.89
CA GLU A 216 2.19 2.71 15.44
C GLU A 216 2.73 1.48 14.72
N ASN A 217 2.61 0.30 15.34
CA ASN A 217 3.15 -0.94 14.78
C ASN A 217 2.44 -1.36 13.48
N LEU A 218 1.13 -1.08 13.36
CA LEU A 218 0.36 -1.31 12.16
C LEU A 218 0.90 -0.47 10.99
N VAL A 219 1.00 0.85 11.18
CA VAL A 219 1.43 1.78 10.12
C VAL A 219 2.90 1.55 9.75
N GLU A 220 3.77 1.33 10.74
CA GLU A 220 5.18 1.02 10.49
C GLU A 220 5.36 -0.23 9.63
N ASN A 221 4.61 -1.29 9.88
CA ASN A 221 4.73 -2.53 9.11
C ASN A 221 4.06 -2.43 7.73
N ILE A 222 3.02 -1.61 7.55
CA ILE A 222 2.45 -1.32 6.22
C ILE A 222 3.49 -0.59 5.36
N GLU A 223 4.26 0.34 5.94
CA GLU A 223 5.36 1.01 5.22
C GLU A 223 6.44 0.03 4.74
N LEU A 224 6.75 -1.00 5.53
CA LEU A 224 7.69 -2.06 5.12
C LEU A 224 7.13 -2.87 3.93
N VAL A 225 5.82 -3.16 3.92
CA VAL A 225 5.17 -3.82 2.78
C VAL A 225 5.18 -2.91 1.55
N ASN A 226 4.92 -1.61 1.71
CA ASN A 226 4.95 -0.62 0.63
C ASN A 226 6.35 -0.49 0.00
N SER A 227 7.40 -0.55 0.82
CA SER A 227 8.80 -0.39 0.40
C SER A 227 9.53 -1.69 -0.01
N ALA A 228 8.89 -2.88 0.10
CA ALA A 228 9.52 -4.21 -0.12
C ALA A 228 10.59 -4.60 0.91
N ASP A 229 10.62 -3.95 2.06
CA ASP A 229 11.55 -4.35 3.13
C ASP A 229 10.99 -5.52 3.95
N PHE A 230 10.84 -6.67 3.27
CA PHE A 230 10.28 -7.89 3.86
C PHE A 230 11.21 -8.55 4.87
N GLU A 231 12.52 -8.32 4.77
CA GLU A 231 13.49 -8.82 5.74
C GLU A 231 13.30 -8.13 7.09
N LYS A 232 13.16 -6.80 7.10
CA LYS A 232 12.81 -6.07 8.32
C LYS A 232 11.40 -6.42 8.82
N LEU A 233 10.45 -6.64 7.92
CA LEU A 233 9.10 -7.07 8.30
C LEU A 233 9.11 -8.43 9.01
N LYS A 234 9.93 -9.39 8.57
CA LYS A 234 10.11 -10.69 9.26
C LYS A 234 10.71 -10.54 10.66
N ILE A 235 11.64 -9.60 10.83
CA ILE A 235 12.19 -9.28 12.16
C ILE A 235 11.08 -8.72 13.07
N ASN A 236 10.22 -7.86 12.53
CA ASN A 236 9.10 -7.27 13.28
C ASN A 236 7.96 -8.27 13.56
N ILE A 237 7.75 -9.24 12.68
CA ILE A 237 6.69 -10.26 12.74
C ILE A 237 7.32 -11.65 12.56
N PRO A 238 7.96 -12.21 13.61
CA PRO A 238 8.70 -13.46 13.51
C PRO A 238 7.80 -14.71 13.38
N ASP A 239 6.56 -14.64 13.87
CA ASP A 239 5.59 -15.72 13.69
C ASP A 239 5.18 -15.80 12.21
N LYS A 240 5.53 -16.91 11.55
CA LYS A 240 5.29 -17.13 10.12
C LYS A 240 3.80 -17.01 9.74
N THR A 241 2.89 -17.35 10.63
CA THR A 241 1.44 -17.30 10.36
C THR A 241 0.94 -15.87 10.39
N TYR A 242 1.29 -15.11 11.44
CA TYR A 242 0.96 -13.69 11.51
C TYR A 242 1.63 -12.91 10.38
N TYR A 243 2.86 -13.26 10.01
CA TYR A 243 3.56 -12.63 8.89
C TYR A 243 2.79 -12.82 7.58
N LYS A 244 2.44 -14.07 7.23
CA LYS A 244 1.66 -14.38 6.00
C LYS A 244 0.31 -13.66 6.01
N ASN A 245 -0.37 -13.66 7.15
CA ASN A 245 -1.64 -12.95 7.31
C ASN A 245 -1.50 -11.44 7.15
N PHE A 246 -0.46 -10.84 7.74
CA PHE A 246 -0.22 -9.41 7.65
C PHE A 246 0.09 -8.99 6.21
N VAL A 247 0.93 -9.74 5.50
CA VAL A 247 1.22 -9.48 4.07
C VAL A 247 -0.04 -9.65 3.23
N GLY A 248 -0.83 -10.70 3.45
CA GLY A 248 -2.09 -10.94 2.74
C GLY A 248 -3.12 -9.82 2.98
N LEU A 249 -3.31 -9.39 4.22
CA LEU A 249 -4.20 -8.27 4.54
C LEU A 249 -3.65 -6.94 4.03
N SER A 250 -2.33 -6.74 4.01
CA SER A 250 -1.73 -5.54 3.40
C SER A 250 -1.93 -5.54 1.88
N LYS A 251 -1.91 -6.71 1.23
CA LYS A 251 -2.30 -6.88 -0.18
C LYS A 251 -3.77 -6.52 -0.41
N GLU A 252 -4.67 -6.87 0.51
CA GLU A 252 -6.08 -6.42 0.46
C GLU A 252 -6.24 -4.91 0.65
N LEU A 253 -5.38 -4.28 1.45
CA LEU A 253 -5.36 -2.84 1.68
C LEU A 253 -4.71 -2.06 0.54
N ALA A 254 -3.87 -2.69 -0.28
CA ALA A 254 -3.12 -2.04 -1.34
C ALA A 254 -4.04 -1.48 -2.45
N PRO A 255 -3.62 -0.40 -3.15
CA PRO A 255 -4.28 0.07 -4.36
C PRO A 255 -4.36 -1.04 -5.42
N ASP A 256 -5.42 -0.99 -6.23
CA ASP A 256 -5.61 -1.91 -7.37
C ASP A 256 -4.93 -1.40 -8.65
N GLY A 257 -4.49 -0.13 -8.68
CA GLY A 257 -3.83 0.49 -9.82
C GLY A 257 -4.78 0.91 -10.95
N ASN A 258 -6.11 0.76 -10.74
CA ASN A 258 -7.13 1.11 -11.71
C ASN A 258 -8.15 2.11 -11.13
N GLU A 259 -8.95 1.68 -10.16
CA GLU A 259 -9.95 2.51 -9.48
C GLU A 259 -9.37 3.21 -8.25
N VAL A 260 -8.43 2.54 -7.55
CA VAL A 260 -7.69 3.08 -6.41
C VAL A 260 -6.21 3.05 -6.75
N ASN A 261 -5.61 4.23 -6.76
CA ASN A 261 -4.20 4.42 -7.09
C ASN A 261 -3.35 4.53 -5.81
N LEU A 262 -3.98 4.95 -4.70
CA LEU A 262 -3.28 5.25 -3.46
C LEU A 262 -4.17 5.07 -2.22
N VAL A 263 -3.62 4.44 -1.18
CA VAL A 263 -4.19 4.42 0.17
C VAL A 263 -3.23 5.09 1.15
N GLY A 264 -3.66 6.18 1.78
CA GLY A 264 -2.85 6.91 2.74
C GLY A 264 -3.25 6.63 4.17
N LEU A 265 -2.25 6.50 5.03
CA LEU A 265 -2.41 6.34 6.47
C LEU A 265 -1.63 7.43 7.18
N THR A 266 -2.24 8.15 8.11
CA THR A 266 -1.54 9.16 8.92
C THR A 266 -1.83 8.94 10.39
N ILE A 267 -0.79 9.01 11.22
CA ILE A 267 -0.87 8.90 12.68
C ILE A 267 -0.10 10.04 13.34
N ALA A 268 -0.45 10.35 14.59
CA ALA A 268 0.33 11.27 15.41
C ALA A 268 1.25 10.48 16.35
N ARG A 269 2.56 10.62 16.16
CA ARG A 269 3.61 10.00 16.98
C ARG A 269 4.41 11.07 17.70
N GLN A 270 4.38 11.06 19.04
CA GLN A 270 5.16 11.99 19.88
C GLN A 270 5.01 13.48 19.49
N GLY A 271 3.83 13.87 19.00
CA GLY A 271 3.55 15.23 18.55
C GLY A 271 3.98 15.56 17.11
N SER A 272 4.63 14.63 16.40
CA SER A 272 4.85 14.70 14.95
C SER A 272 3.83 13.85 14.20
N LEU A 273 3.43 14.30 13.01
CA LEU A 273 2.69 13.44 12.10
C LEU A 273 3.66 12.48 11.41
N THR A 274 3.19 11.26 11.19
CA THR A 274 3.86 10.25 10.36
C THR A 274 2.82 9.69 9.42
N ASP A 275 3.12 9.70 8.13
CA ASP A 275 2.24 9.18 7.10
C ASP A 275 2.91 8.10 6.25
N VAL A 276 2.07 7.24 5.68
CA VAL A 276 2.41 6.21 4.72
C VAL A 276 1.54 6.43 3.49
N GLN A 277 2.18 6.60 2.35
CA GLN A 277 1.54 6.68 1.04
C GLN A 277 1.64 5.30 0.39
N PHE A 278 0.66 4.44 0.66
CA PHE A 278 0.65 3.09 0.13
C PHE A 278 0.27 3.14 -1.36
N THR A 279 1.29 3.09 -2.21
CA THR A 279 1.20 3.18 -3.68
C THR A 279 1.55 1.87 -4.37
N ARG A 280 2.26 0.96 -3.69
CA ARG A 280 2.51 -0.37 -4.23
C ARG A 280 1.20 -1.11 -4.50
N THR A 281 1.07 -1.61 -5.73
CA THR A 281 -0.17 -2.25 -6.17
C THR A 281 -0.34 -3.63 -5.53
N ARG A 282 -1.59 -4.08 -5.51
CA ARG A 282 -1.96 -5.43 -5.11
C ARG A 282 -1.15 -6.50 -5.85
N GLU A 283 -0.95 -6.35 -7.17
CA GLU A 283 -0.26 -7.34 -8.01
C GLU A 283 1.23 -7.49 -7.67
N ASP A 284 1.86 -6.40 -7.22
CA ASP A 284 3.27 -6.36 -6.84
C ASP A 284 3.55 -7.03 -5.48
N ILE A 285 2.51 -7.21 -4.65
CA ILE A 285 2.64 -7.83 -3.33
C ILE A 285 2.46 -9.34 -3.46
N ARG A 286 3.58 -10.06 -3.50
CA ARG A 286 3.59 -11.52 -3.59
C ARG A 286 3.64 -12.15 -2.20
N ILE A 287 2.67 -13.00 -1.90
CA ILE A 287 2.62 -13.80 -0.66
C ILE A 287 3.64 -14.95 -0.69
N GLN A 288 4.00 -15.44 -1.89
CA GLN A 288 4.75 -16.68 -2.12
C GLN A 288 6.23 -16.70 -1.70
N SER A 289 6.88 -15.56 -1.46
CA SER A 289 8.35 -15.49 -1.52
C SER A 289 9.12 -15.87 -0.24
N PHE A 290 8.50 -16.46 0.80
CA PHE A 290 9.09 -16.38 2.15
C PHE A 290 9.14 -17.66 2.98
N ASP A 291 8.74 -18.82 2.45
CA ASP A 291 9.15 -20.09 3.07
C ASP A 291 10.56 -20.45 2.54
N ASP A 292 11.53 -20.47 3.45
CA ASP A 292 12.93 -20.85 3.21
C ASP A 292 13.05 -22.17 2.45
N GLN A 293 13.85 -22.16 1.37
CA GLN A 293 14.41 -23.28 0.62
C GLN A 293 13.41 -24.34 0.11
N PRO A 294 13.58 -24.85 -1.12
CA PRO A 294 12.92 -26.10 -1.48
C PRO A 294 13.45 -27.17 -0.52
N GLU A 295 12.64 -27.57 0.45
CA GLU A 295 12.77 -28.92 0.98
C GLU A 295 12.73 -29.84 -0.24
N SER A 296 13.84 -30.56 -0.41
CA SER A 296 14.16 -31.49 -1.49
C SER A 296 12.95 -32.14 -2.17
N ASP A 297 13.01 -32.16 -3.51
CA ASP A 297 12.22 -33.00 -4.42
C ASP A 297 10.80 -32.56 -4.82
N ALA A 298 10.41 -31.29 -4.64
CA ALA A 298 9.28 -30.75 -5.41
C ALA A 298 9.77 -30.21 -6.76
N THR A 299 9.69 -31.04 -7.80
CA THR A 299 9.88 -30.63 -9.19
C THR A 299 9.03 -29.41 -9.53
N VAL A 300 9.57 -28.50 -10.35
CA VAL A 300 8.94 -27.25 -10.86
C VAL A 300 7.57 -27.48 -11.55
N GLU A 301 7.16 -28.74 -11.76
CA GLU A 301 5.95 -29.18 -12.46
C GLU A 301 4.62 -29.05 -11.69
N ASP A 302 4.60 -28.74 -10.38
CA ASP A 302 3.36 -28.73 -9.58
C ASP A 302 2.76 -27.34 -9.28
N ASN A 303 3.33 -26.24 -9.80
CA ASN A 303 2.71 -24.91 -9.65
C ASN A 303 1.52 -24.77 -10.61
N VAL A 304 0.35 -24.47 -10.06
CA VAL A 304 -0.90 -24.34 -10.82
C VAL A 304 -1.53 -22.98 -10.57
N GLU A 305 -1.98 -22.36 -11.65
CA GLU A 305 -2.84 -21.17 -11.65
C GLU A 305 -4.20 -21.55 -12.24
N LEU A 306 -5.28 -21.34 -11.46
CA LEU A 306 -6.65 -21.64 -11.88
C LEU A 306 -7.55 -20.42 -11.67
N THR A 307 -8.46 -20.21 -12.62
CA THR A 307 -9.56 -19.25 -12.48
C THR A 307 -10.88 -19.99 -12.32
N GLY A 308 -11.69 -19.60 -11.34
CA GLY A 308 -13.00 -20.20 -11.14
C GLY A 308 -13.77 -19.57 -10.00
N ARG A 309 -14.99 -20.07 -9.77
CA ARG A 309 -15.88 -19.56 -8.73
C ARG A 309 -15.76 -20.34 -7.42
N LEU A 310 -15.61 -19.64 -6.30
CA LEU A 310 -15.70 -20.25 -4.96
C LEU A 310 -17.16 -20.61 -4.65
N PHE A 311 -17.42 -21.87 -4.30
CA PHE A 311 -18.81 -22.34 -4.10
C PHE A 311 -19.05 -23.19 -2.85
N ALA A 312 -17.99 -23.70 -2.20
CA ALA A 312 -18.10 -24.44 -0.94
C ALA A 312 -16.91 -24.10 -0.04
N ALA A 313 -17.12 -24.06 1.27
CA ALA A 313 -16.08 -23.86 2.28
C ALA A 313 -16.31 -24.83 3.44
N ASP A 314 -15.22 -25.32 4.01
CA ASP A 314 -15.17 -26.17 5.20
C ASP A 314 -14.16 -25.52 6.17
N ASP A 315 -14.69 -24.76 7.14
CA ASP A 315 -13.89 -24.02 8.13
C ASP A 315 -13.17 -24.97 9.11
N GLU A 316 -13.73 -26.17 9.35
CA GLU A 316 -13.09 -27.19 10.20
C GLU A 316 -11.86 -27.80 9.51
N LYS A 317 -11.96 -28.09 8.21
CA LYS A 317 -10.85 -28.64 7.42
C LYS A 317 -9.93 -27.58 6.82
N GLY A 318 -10.26 -26.28 6.95
CA GLY A 318 -9.52 -25.19 6.33
C GLY A 318 -9.45 -25.33 4.81
N SER A 319 -10.57 -25.64 4.16
CA SER A 319 -10.59 -25.88 2.71
C SER A 319 -11.77 -25.21 2.02
N ILE A 320 -11.58 -24.84 0.75
CA ILE A 320 -12.62 -24.33 -0.15
C ILE A 320 -12.72 -25.19 -1.39
N ARG A 321 -13.83 -25.09 -2.12
CA ARG A 321 -13.99 -25.70 -3.44
C ARG A 321 -14.12 -24.64 -4.51
N LEU A 322 -13.32 -24.83 -5.56
CA LEU A 322 -13.27 -23.98 -6.75
C LEU A 322 -13.95 -24.72 -7.91
N LYS A 323 -14.92 -24.06 -8.55
CA LYS A 323 -15.55 -24.53 -9.79
C LYS A 323 -14.89 -23.81 -10.96
N VAL A 324 -14.16 -24.56 -11.77
CA VAL A 324 -13.49 -24.09 -13.00
C VAL A 324 -14.36 -24.45 -14.19
N ASP A 325 -14.61 -23.50 -15.09
CA ASP A 325 -15.51 -23.72 -16.24
C ASP A 325 -14.97 -24.82 -17.17
N GLY A 326 -15.85 -25.76 -17.54
CA GLY A 326 -15.49 -26.92 -18.37
C GLY A 326 -14.64 -27.99 -17.67
N ALA A 327 -14.27 -27.80 -16.41
CA ALA A 327 -13.48 -28.74 -15.62
C ALA A 327 -14.24 -29.26 -14.40
N LEU A 328 -13.66 -30.26 -13.75
CA LEU A 328 -14.17 -30.80 -12.49
C LEU A 328 -13.73 -29.91 -11.31
N ASN A 329 -14.50 -29.95 -10.23
CA ASN A 329 -14.26 -29.11 -9.05
C ASN A 329 -12.91 -29.45 -8.39
N TYR A 330 -12.20 -28.42 -7.95
CA TYR A 330 -10.96 -28.53 -7.19
C TYR A 330 -11.22 -28.31 -5.70
N SER A 331 -10.54 -29.09 -4.86
CA SER A 331 -10.41 -28.84 -3.44
C SER A 331 -9.16 -27.99 -3.20
N VAL A 332 -9.29 -26.89 -2.49
CA VAL A 332 -8.21 -25.96 -2.21
C VAL A 332 -7.98 -25.91 -0.71
N ILE A 333 -6.81 -26.33 -0.27
CA ILE A 333 -6.37 -26.34 1.13
C ILE A 333 -5.81 -24.96 1.44
N ILE A 334 -6.35 -24.30 2.45
CA ILE A 334 -5.96 -22.95 2.87
C ILE A 334 -4.88 -23.08 3.94
N PRO A 335 -3.64 -22.61 3.70
CA PRO A 335 -2.65 -22.50 4.75
C PRO A 335 -3.09 -21.57 5.87
N ASP A 336 -2.55 -21.80 7.06
CA ASP A 336 -2.71 -20.86 8.17
C ASP A 336 -2.26 -19.45 7.75
N GLY A 337 -3.01 -18.44 8.21
CA GLY A 337 -2.77 -17.04 7.90
C GLY A 337 -3.54 -16.52 6.69
N LEU A 338 -4.04 -17.38 5.79
CA LEU A 338 -4.80 -16.94 4.61
C LEU A 338 -6.34 -17.01 4.77
N SER A 339 -6.84 -17.53 5.89
CA SER A 339 -8.27 -17.71 6.11
C SER A 339 -9.07 -16.39 6.10
N ASP A 340 -8.52 -15.31 6.63
CA ASP A 340 -9.18 -13.99 6.64
C ASP A 340 -9.32 -13.43 5.21
N ILE A 341 -8.33 -13.67 4.35
CA ILE A 341 -8.32 -13.21 2.96
C ILE A 341 -9.34 -13.99 2.13
N VAL A 342 -9.34 -15.33 2.25
CA VAL A 342 -10.24 -16.20 1.46
C VAL A 342 -11.72 -15.91 1.75
N LYS A 343 -12.07 -15.58 3.01
CA LYS A 343 -13.46 -15.29 3.41
C LYS A 343 -14.08 -14.12 2.65
N LYS A 344 -13.26 -13.16 2.21
CA LYS A 344 -13.69 -12.01 1.41
C LYS A 344 -14.26 -12.42 0.05
N TYR A 345 -13.70 -13.46 -0.56
CA TYR A 345 -14.04 -13.87 -1.92
C TYR A 345 -15.15 -14.92 -2.00
N TRP A 346 -15.90 -15.11 -0.91
CA TRP A 346 -16.94 -16.13 -0.88
C TRP A 346 -18.01 -15.89 -1.95
N GLY A 347 -18.21 -16.88 -2.82
CA GLY A 347 -19.21 -16.80 -3.90
C GLY A 347 -18.71 -16.09 -5.17
N GLU A 348 -17.50 -15.53 -5.14
CA GLU A 348 -16.91 -14.74 -6.23
C GLU A 348 -16.10 -15.58 -7.21
N GLN A 349 -15.86 -15.00 -8.40
CA GLN A 349 -14.85 -15.48 -9.35
C GLN A 349 -13.47 -15.03 -8.88
N VAL A 350 -12.54 -15.98 -8.79
CA VAL A 350 -11.18 -15.75 -8.31
C VAL A 350 -10.15 -16.42 -9.18
N LYS A 351 -8.96 -15.82 -9.21
CA LYS A 351 -7.73 -16.42 -9.69
C LYS A 351 -6.93 -16.92 -8.49
N ILE A 352 -6.62 -18.21 -8.44
CA ILE A 352 -5.79 -18.80 -7.38
C ILE A 352 -4.46 -19.25 -7.94
N LYS A 353 -3.41 -19.15 -7.11
CA LYS A 353 -2.10 -19.77 -7.34
C LYS A 353 -1.79 -20.71 -6.21
N GLY A 354 -1.19 -21.86 -6.52
CA GLY A 354 -0.84 -22.85 -5.50
C GLY A 354 -0.02 -24.00 -6.03
N VAL A 355 0.31 -24.92 -5.13
CA VAL A 355 1.01 -26.17 -5.46
C VAL A 355 -0.01 -27.30 -5.48
N GLN A 356 -0.06 -28.06 -6.58
CA GLN A 356 -0.88 -29.25 -6.67
C GLN A 356 -0.29 -30.35 -5.78
N VAL A 357 -1.06 -30.79 -4.77
CA VAL A 357 -0.61 -31.84 -3.84
C VAL A 357 -1.14 -33.22 -4.21
N LYS A 358 -2.30 -33.28 -4.87
CA LYS A 358 -2.94 -34.49 -5.43
C LYS A 358 -3.82 -34.08 -6.62
N PRO A 359 -4.28 -35.02 -7.47
CA PRO A 359 -5.27 -34.71 -8.49
C PRO A 359 -6.47 -33.96 -7.90
N ARG A 360 -6.74 -32.74 -8.38
CA ARG A 360 -7.80 -31.83 -7.91
C ARG A 360 -7.67 -31.36 -6.46
N ALA A 361 -6.49 -31.45 -5.86
CA ALA A 361 -6.21 -30.87 -4.55
C ALA A 361 -5.03 -29.89 -4.65
N ILE A 362 -5.26 -28.63 -4.32
CA ILE A 362 -4.27 -27.55 -4.42
C ILE A 362 -4.03 -26.97 -3.04
N LYS A 363 -2.77 -26.80 -2.65
CA LYS A 363 -2.39 -26.00 -1.49
C LYS A 363 -2.30 -24.54 -1.94
N LEU A 364 -3.19 -23.70 -1.42
CA LEU A 364 -3.27 -22.29 -1.80
C LEU A 364 -1.98 -21.57 -1.41
N SER A 365 -1.59 -20.61 -2.24
CA SER A 365 -0.47 -19.72 -1.94
C SER A 365 -0.79 -18.25 -2.21
N ASP A 366 -1.72 -17.99 -3.15
CA ASP A 366 -2.23 -16.66 -3.43
C ASP A 366 -3.65 -16.74 -4.00
N ILE A 367 -4.43 -15.68 -3.78
CA ILE A 367 -5.80 -15.53 -4.27
C ILE A 367 -6.06 -14.07 -4.64
N ASP A 368 -6.64 -13.87 -5.82
CA ASP A 368 -6.99 -12.56 -6.36
C ASP A 368 -8.39 -12.60 -7.00
N PRO A 369 -9.10 -11.46 -7.06
CA PRO A 369 -10.30 -11.36 -7.90
C PRO A 369 -9.93 -11.66 -9.37
N ALA A 370 -10.85 -12.32 -10.09
CA ALA A 370 -10.63 -12.77 -11.47
C ALA A 370 -10.74 -11.65 -12.52
#